data_AF-A0A9Q9CI58-F1
#
_entry.id   AF-A0A9Q9CI58-F1
#
_cell.length_a   1.000
_cell.length_b   1.000
_cell.length_c   1.000
_cell.angle_alpha   90.00
_cell.angle_beta   90.00
_cell.angle_gamma   90.00
#
_symmetry.space_group_name_H-M   'P 1'
#
loop_
_entity.id
_entity.type
_entity.pdbx_description
1 polymer ?
#
loop_
_entity_poly.entity_id
_entity_poly.type
_entity_poly.pdbx_seq_one_letter_code
_entity_poly.pdbx_strand_id
1 'polypeptide(L)'
;MKGFLGEQLYRLYKVILKLVLTIVPTVLMTITFFVQLAHFEFGLEGIFSQIIGLCIHILITLIHALIISFIWVTVVFFLLKICSFPIDGIDIDSLENLVLKRDKNHGYISKSDCLFNMIGIVFLIWLICFQPQWIASYHVLNGQLQIMEPLFNVSVLRGYHPLIFIIYGFGLLYYWCKLMLGRWSFKLLIFQLVYKVSACFLFCMMMLNQTLFNERFFTTLFSFSHSNWTIDWYVSSRVLIVISVVSLVIEMSRSFLEYSKDH
;
A
#
# COMPACT_ATOMS: atom_id res chain seq x y z
N MET A 1 -22.62 9.82 14.28
CA MET A 1 -21.88 9.98 13.00
C MET A 1 -22.71 10.65 11.89
N LYS A 2 -23.92 10.17 11.56
CA LYS A 2 -24.83 10.82 10.56
C LYS A 2 -25.03 12.32 10.77
N GLY A 3 -25.28 12.76 12.01
CA GLY A 3 -25.48 14.18 12.33
C GLY A 3 -24.22 15.06 12.21
N PHE A 4 -23.02 14.48 12.27
CA PHE A 4 -21.76 15.23 12.19
C PHE A 4 -21.29 15.42 10.74
N LEU A 5 -21.41 14.37 9.92
CA LEU A 5 -20.94 14.38 8.54
C LEU A 5 -21.88 15.14 7.60
N GLY A 6 -23.19 15.10 7.84
CA GLY A 6 -24.19 15.55 6.88
C GLY A 6 -24.66 14.39 5.98
N GLU A 7 -25.83 14.53 5.36
CA GLU A 7 -26.55 13.41 4.74
C GLU A 7 -25.81 12.79 3.54
N GLN A 8 -25.25 13.64 2.66
CA GLN A 8 -24.49 13.19 1.49
C GLN A 8 -23.16 12.52 1.87
N LEU A 9 -22.37 13.13 2.76
CA LEU A 9 -21.13 12.55 3.29
C LEU A 9 -21.36 11.23 4.00
N TYR A 10 -22.47 11.10 4.73
CA TYR A 10 -22.80 9.88 5.44
C TYR A 10 -23.24 8.74 4.50
N ARG A 11 -23.94 9.04 3.40
CA ARG A 11 -24.22 8.05 2.35
C ARG A 11 -22.93 7.53 1.74
N LEU A 12 -22.04 8.44 1.37
CA LEU A 12 -20.73 8.12 0.78
C LEU A 12 -19.84 7.32 1.73
N TYR A 13 -19.80 7.70 3.02
CA TYR A 13 -19.13 6.95 4.09
C TYR A 13 -19.61 5.50 4.14
N LYS A 14 -20.92 5.25 4.06
CA LYS A 14 -21.44 3.88 4.13
C LYS A 14 -21.06 3.03 2.93
N VAL A 15 -21.11 3.57 1.71
CA VAL A 15 -20.72 2.85 0.49
C VAL A 15 -19.24 2.47 0.55
N ILE A 16 -18.40 3.45 0.88
CA ILE A 16 -16.96 3.25 0.97
C ILE A 16 -16.58 2.31 2.11
N LEU A 17 -17.18 2.48 3.29
CA LEU A 17 -16.95 1.60 4.41
C LEU A 17 -17.27 0.16 4.02
N LYS A 18 -18.43 -0.09 3.39
CA LYS A 18 -18.83 -1.42 2.92
C LYS A 18 -17.84 -1.99 1.92
N LEU A 19 -17.37 -1.20 0.96
CA LEU A 19 -16.41 -1.63 -0.05
C LEU A 19 -15.06 -2.01 0.58
N VAL A 20 -14.52 -1.16 1.45
CA VAL A 20 -13.24 -1.40 2.15
C VAL A 20 -13.35 -2.61 3.09
N LEU A 21 -14.45 -2.71 3.86
CA LEU A 21 -14.70 -3.85 4.76
C LEU A 21 -14.86 -5.17 4.01
N THR A 22 -15.20 -5.14 2.73
CA THR A 22 -15.31 -6.36 1.91
C THR A 22 -13.97 -6.72 1.29
N ILE A 23 -13.30 -5.75 0.64
CA ILE A 23 -12.08 -6.02 -0.13
C ILE A 23 -10.88 -6.28 0.78
N VAL A 24 -10.63 -5.41 1.77
CA VAL A 24 -9.40 -5.47 2.57
C VAL A 24 -9.27 -6.77 3.34
N PRO A 25 -10.29 -7.23 4.11
CA PRO A 25 -10.16 -8.48 4.83
C PRO A 25 -10.06 -9.70 3.92
N THR A 26 -10.75 -9.69 2.76
CA THR A 26 -10.69 -10.80 1.79
C THR A 26 -9.29 -10.96 1.21
N VAL A 27 -8.66 -9.85 0.81
CA VAL A 27 -7.29 -9.86 0.28
C VAL A 27 -6.31 -10.31 1.36
N LEU A 28 -6.40 -9.75 2.58
CA LEU A 28 -5.50 -10.13 3.67
C LEU A 28 -5.66 -11.60 4.08
N MET A 29 -6.90 -12.10 4.13
CA MET A 29 -7.18 -13.52 4.39
C MET A 29 -6.54 -14.42 3.34
N THR A 30 -6.65 -14.06 2.06
CA THR A 30 -6.08 -14.85 0.97
C THR A 30 -4.56 -14.91 1.10
N ILE A 31 -3.93 -13.77 1.37
CA ILE A 31 -2.48 -13.72 1.57
C ILE A 31 -2.07 -14.55 2.79
N THR A 32 -2.70 -14.34 3.96
CA THR A 32 -2.41 -15.10 5.18
C THR A 32 -2.64 -16.60 5.00
N PHE A 33 -3.63 -17.00 4.21
CA PHE A 33 -3.87 -18.40 3.89
C PHE A 33 -2.69 -19.01 3.12
N PHE A 34 -2.25 -18.38 2.03
CA PHE A 34 -1.09 -18.84 1.26
C PHE A 34 0.19 -18.83 2.10
N VAL A 35 0.35 -17.81 2.94
CA VAL A 35 1.47 -17.68 3.87
C VAL A 35 1.56 -18.88 4.81
N GLN A 36 0.44 -19.20 5.45
CA GLN A 36 0.41 -20.27 6.45
C GLN A 36 0.52 -21.65 5.79
N LEU A 37 0.01 -21.79 4.56
CA LEU A 37 0.15 -22.99 3.76
C LEU A 37 1.60 -23.23 3.33
N ALA A 38 2.38 -22.16 3.06
CA ALA A 38 3.81 -22.29 2.77
C ALA A 38 4.66 -22.74 3.97
N HIS A 39 4.20 -22.47 5.20
CA HIS A 39 4.86 -22.92 6.44
C HIS A 39 4.35 -24.29 6.93
N PHE A 40 3.49 -24.96 6.15
CA PHE A 40 2.91 -26.24 6.52
C PHE A 40 3.94 -27.37 6.30
N GLU A 41 4.41 -27.98 7.38
CA GLU A 41 5.30 -29.13 7.32
C GLU A 41 4.49 -30.44 7.25
N PHE A 42 4.68 -31.21 6.18
CA PHE A 42 4.04 -32.52 6.01
C PHE A 42 4.72 -33.59 6.89
N GLY A 43 4.50 -33.51 8.21
CA GLY A 43 4.84 -34.55 9.19
C GLY A 43 3.59 -35.30 9.67
N LEU A 44 3.73 -36.59 10.00
CA LEU A 44 2.63 -37.44 10.51
C LEU A 44 2.12 -37.01 11.91
N GLU A 45 2.91 -36.26 12.66
CA GLU A 45 2.54 -35.74 13.98
C GLU A 45 2.32 -34.23 13.92
N GLY A 46 1.13 -33.75 14.30
CA GLY A 46 0.86 -32.31 14.43
C GLY A 46 0.03 -31.65 13.32
N ILE A 47 -0.45 -32.39 12.31
CA ILE A 47 -1.36 -31.84 11.27
C ILE A 47 -2.57 -31.15 11.89
N PHE A 48 -3.19 -31.76 12.91
CA PHE A 48 -4.33 -31.17 13.61
C PHE A 48 -4.00 -29.85 14.32
N SER A 49 -2.85 -29.76 15.00
CA SER A 49 -2.45 -28.52 15.69
C SER A 49 -2.08 -27.42 14.70
N GLN A 50 -1.46 -27.75 13.56
CA GLN A 50 -1.16 -26.81 12.49
C GLN A 50 -2.41 -26.26 11.81
N ILE A 51 -3.42 -27.10 11.54
CA ILE A 51 -4.72 -26.66 10.99
C ILE A 51 -5.44 -25.73 11.98
N ILE A 52 -5.46 -26.07 13.26
CA ILE A 52 -6.04 -25.21 14.30
C ILE A 52 -5.29 -23.88 14.37
N GLY A 53 -3.96 -23.89 14.32
CA GLY A 53 -3.12 -22.70 14.27
C GLY A 53 -3.43 -21.81 13.06
N LEU A 54 -3.61 -22.40 11.88
CA LEU A 54 -4.00 -21.70 10.66
C LEU A 54 -5.36 -21.01 10.82
N CYS A 55 -6.37 -21.72 11.33
CA CYS A 55 -7.69 -21.14 11.57
C CYS A 55 -7.63 -19.96 12.55
N ILE A 56 -6.86 -20.10 13.64
CA ILE A 56 -6.68 -19.03 14.63
C ILE A 56 -5.98 -17.81 14.00
N HIS A 57 -4.93 -18.01 13.21
CA HIS A 57 -4.21 -16.91 12.57
C HIS A 57 -5.05 -16.15 11.54
N ILE A 58 -5.85 -16.86 10.73
CA ILE A 58 -6.78 -16.23 9.79
C ILE A 58 -7.84 -15.43 10.54
N LEU A 59 -8.38 -15.97 11.65
CA LEU A 59 -9.37 -15.26 12.47
C LEU A 59 -8.81 -13.99 13.09
N ILE A 60 -7.60 -14.06 13.67
CA ILE A 60 -6.92 -12.88 14.24
C ILE A 60 -6.68 -11.83 13.16
N THR A 61 -6.19 -12.25 11.99
CA THR A 61 -5.93 -11.36 10.85
C THR A 61 -7.21 -10.67 10.39
N LEU A 62 -8.32 -11.41 10.32
CA LEU A 62 -9.63 -10.88 9.93
C LEU A 62 -10.08 -9.77 10.88
N ILE A 63 -10.09 -10.06 12.18
CA ILE A 63 -10.53 -9.10 13.21
C ILE A 63 -9.65 -7.85 13.16
N HIS A 64 -8.34 -8.04 13.04
CA HIS A 64 -7.39 -6.94 12.95
C HIS A 64 -7.62 -6.07 11.70
N ALA A 65 -7.81 -6.71 10.53
CA ALA A 65 -8.09 -6.03 9.27
C ALA A 65 -9.41 -5.23 9.33
N LEU A 66 -10.45 -5.78 9.96
CA LEU A 66 -11.74 -5.10 10.13
C LEU A 66 -11.60 -3.85 11.00
N ILE A 67 -10.95 -3.98 12.16
CA ILE A 67 -10.78 -2.87 13.11
C ILE A 67 -9.95 -1.75 12.48
N ILE A 68 -8.80 -2.08 11.89
CA ILE A 68 -7.91 -1.06 11.33
C ILE A 68 -8.53 -0.35 10.13
N SER A 69 -9.25 -1.08 9.27
CA SER A 69 -9.96 -0.51 8.14
C SER A 69 -11.07 0.43 8.59
N PHE A 70 -11.85 0.03 9.60
CA PHE A 70 -12.91 0.86 10.15
C PHE A 70 -12.38 2.16 10.73
N ILE A 71 -11.28 2.09 11.50
CA ILE A 71 -10.64 3.26 12.10
C ILE A 71 -10.16 4.20 10.99
N TRP A 72 -9.43 3.70 9.99
CA TRP A 72 -8.88 4.54 8.93
C TRP A 72 -9.97 5.20 8.08
N VAL A 73 -11.02 4.48 7.69
CA VAL A 73 -12.15 5.07 6.95
C VAL A 73 -12.82 6.15 7.80
N THR A 74 -13.02 5.91 9.10
CA THR A 74 -13.62 6.89 10.01
C THR A 74 -12.75 8.15 10.15
N VAL A 75 -11.44 8.00 10.32
CA VAL A 75 -10.49 9.11 10.42
C VAL A 75 -10.45 9.92 9.13
N VAL A 76 -10.44 9.26 7.97
CA VAL A 76 -10.48 9.93 6.65
C VAL A 76 -11.73 10.81 6.52
N PHE A 77 -12.90 10.26 6.82
CA PHE A 77 -14.16 11.00 6.73
C PHE A 77 -14.28 12.12 7.77
N PHE A 78 -13.67 11.94 8.95
CA PHE A 78 -13.57 12.98 9.96
C PHE A 78 -12.69 14.15 9.48
N LEU A 79 -11.53 13.87 8.89
CA LEU A 79 -10.64 14.88 8.31
C LEU A 79 -11.29 15.62 7.13
N LEU A 80 -12.00 14.91 6.24
CA LEU A 80 -12.72 15.53 5.12
C LEU A 80 -13.76 16.55 5.59
N LYS A 81 -14.43 16.27 6.72
CA LYS A 81 -15.39 17.20 7.32
C LYS A 81 -14.71 18.44 7.87
N ILE A 82 -13.58 18.28 8.58
CA ILE A 82 -12.81 19.41 9.15
C ILE A 82 -12.28 20.31 8.03
N CYS A 83 -11.79 19.73 6.93
CA CYS A 83 -11.29 20.47 5.79
C CYS A 83 -12.38 21.14 4.93
N SER A 84 -13.66 21.01 5.29
CA SER A 84 -14.83 21.59 4.58
C SER A 84 -14.76 21.36 3.07
N PHE A 85 -14.47 20.11 2.67
CA PHE A 85 -14.29 19.78 1.26
C PHE A 85 -15.64 19.91 0.51
N PRO A 86 -15.69 20.60 -0.65
CA PRO A 86 -16.93 20.75 -1.41
C PRO A 86 -17.33 19.42 -2.07
N ILE A 87 -18.62 19.07 -1.96
CA ILE A 87 -19.18 17.76 -2.34
C ILE A 87 -20.28 17.89 -3.41
N ASP A 88 -20.56 19.11 -3.85
CA ASP A 88 -21.54 19.34 -4.90
C ASP A 88 -21.09 18.70 -6.22
N GLY A 89 -21.89 17.74 -6.71
CA GLY A 89 -21.69 17.05 -7.99
C GLY A 89 -21.29 15.57 -7.92
N ILE A 90 -21.22 14.95 -6.72
CA ILE A 90 -20.91 13.52 -6.61
C ILE A 90 -22.13 12.66 -6.97
N ASP A 91 -22.03 11.92 -8.07
CA ASP A 91 -22.99 10.88 -8.44
C ASP A 91 -22.73 9.59 -7.65
N ILE A 92 -23.42 9.45 -6.52
CA ILE A 92 -23.29 8.34 -5.57
C ILE A 92 -23.76 7.02 -6.20
N ASP A 93 -24.71 7.07 -7.14
CA ASP A 93 -25.28 5.89 -7.81
C ASP A 93 -24.30 5.28 -8.84
N SER A 94 -23.41 6.10 -9.41
CA SER A 94 -22.28 5.62 -10.22
C SER A 94 -21.24 4.83 -9.42
N LEU A 95 -21.09 5.12 -8.12
CA LEU A 95 -20.13 4.46 -7.23
C LEU A 95 -20.61 3.06 -6.80
N GLU A 96 -21.92 2.87 -6.68
CA GLU A 96 -22.54 1.58 -6.34
C GLU A 96 -22.43 0.56 -7.48
N ASN A 97 -22.37 1.04 -8.73
CA ASN A 97 -22.27 0.22 -9.94
C ASN A 97 -20.82 -0.15 -10.35
N LEU A 98 -19.80 0.21 -9.55
CA LEU A 98 -18.38 0.10 -9.91
C LEU A 98 -17.81 -1.32 -10.04
N VAL A 99 -18.59 -2.37 -9.73
CA VAL A 99 -18.10 -3.75 -9.86
C VAL A 99 -17.95 -4.17 -11.34
N LEU A 100 -18.57 -3.49 -12.31
CA LEU A 100 -18.70 -4.05 -13.67
C LEU A 100 -18.38 -3.16 -14.88
N LYS A 101 -18.04 -1.88 -14.75
CA LYS A 101 -17.80 -1.04 -15.95
C LYS A 101 -16.54 -0.18 -15.87
N ARG A 102 -15.50 -0.64 -16.59
CA ARG A 102 -14.35 0.18 -16.97
C ARG A 102 -14.82 1.16 -18.05
N ASP A 103 -15.02 2.40 -17.66
CA ASP A 103 -15.38 3.46 -18.61
C ASP A 103 -14.16 3.78 -19.49
N LYS A 104 -14.36 3.77 -20.81
CA LYS A 104 -13.30 3.86 -21.84
C LYS A 104 -13.18 5.28 -22.43
N ASN A 105 -13.72 6.30 -21.77
CA ASN A 105 -13.64 7.66 -22.28
C ASN A 105 -12.39 8.39 -21.79
N HIS A 106 -11.52 8.72 -22.74
CA HIS A 106 -10.36 9.60 -22.57
C HIS A 106 -10.82 10.97 -22.03
N GLY A 107 -10.39 11.30 -20.81
CA GLY A 107 -10.77 12.53 -20.09
C GLY A 107 -11.40 12.25 -18.71
N TYR A 108 -11.82 11.01 -18.44
CA TYR A 108 -12.26 10.60 -17.09
C TYR A 108 -11.16 9.86 -16.35
N ILE A 109 -10.93 10.24 -15.10
CA ILE A 109 -9.99 9.53 -14.22
C ILE A 109 -10.47 8.08 -14.08
N SER A 110 -9.60 7.13 -14.44
CA SER A 110 -9.89 5.70 -14.33
C SER A 110 -10.12 5.32 -12.87
N LYS A 111 -11.39 5.11 -12.51
CA LYS A 111 -11.80 4.69 -11.16
C LYS A 111 -11.16 3.35 -10.77
N SER A 112 -10.89 2.47 -11.74
CA SER A 112 -10.16 1.21 -11.49
C SER A 112 -8.70 1.44 -11.11
N ASP A 113 -8.05 2.46 -11.66
CA ASP A 113 -6.64 2.74 -11.39
C ASP A 113 -6.48 3.35 -9.99
N CYS A 114 -7.45 4.15 -9.54
CA CYS A 114 -7.50 4.64 -8.17
C CYS A 114 -7.66 3.49 -7.17
N LEU A 115 -8.56 2.53 -7.45
CA LEU A 115 -8.74 1.34 -6.60
C LEU A 115 -7.49 0.47 -6.58
N PHE A 116 -6.86 0.24 -7.74
CA PHE A 116 -5.62 -0.54 -7.82
C PHE A 116 -4.49 0.10 -7.02
N ASN A 117 -4.33 1.43 -7.09
CA ASN A 117 -3.34 2.14 -6.31
C ASN A 117 -3.62 2.12 -4.81
N MET A 118 -4.89 2.23 -4.39
CA MET A 118 -5.26 2.07 -2.98
C MET A 118 -4.91 0.68 -2.47
N ILE A 119 -5.27 -0.38 -3.21
CA ILE A 119 -4.95 -1.77 -2.87
C ILE A 119 -3.43 -1.93 -2.79
N GLY A 120 -2.69 -1.37 -3.76
CA GLY A 120 -1.23 -1.38 -3.77
C GLY A 120 -0.63 -0.71 -2.54
N ILE A 121 -1.16 0.43 -2.09
CA ILE A 121 -0.70 1.10 -0.88
C ILE A 121 -0.96 0.25 0.36
N VAL A 122 -2.18 -0.28 0.52
CA VAL A 122 -2.51 -1.14 1.68
C VAL A 122 -1.62 -2.38 1.71
N PHE A 123 -1.42 -3.01 0.55
CA PHE A 123 -0.54 -4.15 0.40
C PHE A 123 0.92 -3.82 0.74
N LEU A 124 1.42 -2.66 0.28
CA LEU A 124 2.78 -2.22 0.56
C LEU A 124 3.00 -1.94 2.05
N ILE A 125 2.05 -1.26 2.71
CA ILE A 125 2.10 -1.04 4.17
C ILE A 125 2.10 -2.38 4.90
N TRP A 126 1.24 -3.31 4.49
CA TRP A 126 1.17 -4.64 5.09
C TRP A 126 2.50 -5.38 4.94
N LEU A 127 3.05 -5.43 3.72
CA LEU A 127 4.29 -6.13 3.41
C LEU A 127 5.49 -5.52 4.17
N ILE A 128 5.65 -4.20 4.15
CA ILE A 128 6.81 -3.54 4.75
C ILE A 128 6.68 -3.48 6.28
N CYS A 129 5.52 -3.11 6.82
CA CYS A 129 5.41 -2.85 8.27
C CYS A 129 5.08 -4.09 9.10
N PHE A 130 4.31 -5.04 8.54
CA PHE A 130 3.84 -6.22 9.30
C PHE A 130 4.57 -7.49 8.92
N GLN A 131 5.06 -7.59 7.69
CA GLN A 131 5.70 -8.79 7.16
C GLN A 131 7.03 -8.51 6.44
N PRO A 132 7.96 -7.70 6.99
CA PRO A 132 9.21 -7.35 6.31
C PRO A 132 10.11 -8.56 6.03
N GLN A 133 9.97 -9.61 6.83
CA GLN A 133 10.66 -10.90 6.70
C GLN A 133 10.31 -11.67 5.41
N TRP A 134 9.29 -11.25 4.68
CA TRP A 134 8.90 -11.84 3.39
C TRP A 134 9.75 -11.34 2.23
N ILE A 135 10.41 -10.19 2.42
CA ILE A 135 11.39 -9.69 1.47
C ILE A 135 12.74 -10.21 1.95
N ALA A 136 13.00 -11.48 1.70
CA ALA A 136 14.18 -12.18 2.19
C ALA A 136 14.84 -13.02 1.10
N SER A 137 16.10 -13.39 1.31
CA SER A 137 16.77 -14.37 0.47
C SER A 137 16.29 -15.76 0.85
N TYR A 138 15.79 -16.51 -0.12
CA TYR A 138 15.31 -17.88 0.07
C TYR A 138 16.35 -18.87 -0.44
N HIS A 139 16.59 -19.94 0.32
CA HIS A 139 17.43 -21.06 -0.09
C HIS A 139 16.64 -22.36 -0.07
N VAL A 140 16.92 -23.27 -1.00
CA VAL A 140 16.36 -24.62 -0.95
C VAL A 140 17.34 -25.50 -0.19
N LEU A 141 17.02 -25.84 1.06
CA LEU A 141 17.78 -26.79 1.86
C LEU A 141 16.96 -28.08 1.97
N ASN A 142 17.52 -29.22 1.56
CA ASN A 142 16.84 -30.52 1.61
C ASN A 142 15.45 -30.54 0.94
N GLY A 143 15.27 -29.81 -0.17
CA GLY A 143 14.00 -29.74 -0.90
C GLY A 143 12.94 -28.81 -0.30
N GLN A 144 13.24 -28.09 0.79
CA GLN A 144 12.36 -27.10 1.40
C GLN A 144 12.92 -25.67 1.24
N LEU A 145 12.04 -24.72 0.90
CA LEU A 145 12.35 -23.30 0.85
C LEU A 145 12.46 -22.75 2.27
N GLN A 146 13.66 -22.35 2.67
CA GLN A 146 13.93 -21.71 3.96
C GLN A 146 14.31 -20.24 3.77
N ILE A 147 13.77 -19.41 4.66
CA ILE A 147 14.10 -17.98 4.77
C ILE A 147 15.45 -17.87 5.49
N MET A 148 16.47 -17.28 4.85
CA MET A 148 17.77 -17.07 5.50
C MET A 148 17.91 -15.66 6.07
N GLU A 149 18.02 -14.66 5.20
CA GLU A 149 18.34 -13.30 5.60
C GLU A 149 17.26 -12.34 5.06
N PRO A 150 16.58 -11.56 5.90
CA PRO A 150 15.64 -10.54 5.45
C PRO A 150 16.40 -9.36 4.84
N LEU A 151 15.84 -8.71 3.82
CA LEU A 151 16.38 -7.51 3.17
C LEU A 151 16.52 -6.36 4.17
N PHE A 152 15.51 -6.19 5.02
CA PHE A 152 15.45 -5.10 5.98
C PHE A 152 15.88 -5.55 7.36
N ASN A 153 16.65 -4.71 8.03
CA ASN A 153 16.84 -4.79 9.46
C ASN A 153 15.54 -4.37 10.18
N VAL A 154 14.80 -5.36 10.69
CA VAL A 154 13.48 -5.17 11.30
C VAL A 154 13.50 -4.18 12.47
N SER A 155 14.62 -4.09 13.21
CA SER A 155 14.77 -3.17 14.33
C SER A 155 14.81 -1.71 13.87
N VAL A 156 15.57 -1.42 12.81
CA VAL A 156 15.69 -0.08 12.22
C VAL A 156 14.43 0.27 11.45
N LEU A 157 13.85 -0.68 10.69
CA LEU A 157 12.62 -0.47 9.92
C LEU A 157 11.43 -0.11 10.82
N ARG A 158 11.36 -0.66 12.03
CA ARG A 158 10.31 -0.33 13.00
C ARG A 158 10.28 1.16 13.36
N GLY A 159 11.44 1.83 13.34
CA GLY A 159 11.53 3.28 13.52
C GLY A 159 10.90 4.10 12.39
N TYR A 160 10.83 3.54 11.17
CA TYR A 160 10.20 4.18 10.01
C TYR A 160 8.69 3.94 9.93
N HIS A 161 8.14 2.97 10.67
CA HIS A 161 6.70 2.66 10.63
C HIS A 161 5.79 3.88 10.82
N PRO A 162 6.01 4.79 11.81
CA PRO A 162 5.14 5.96 11.99
C PRO A 162 5.10 6.86 10.75
N LEU A 163 6.26 7.11 10.14
CA LEU A 163 6.37 7.92 8.92
C LEU A 163 5.70 7.23 7.73
N ILE A 164 5.87 5.91 7.57
CA ILE A 164 5.21 5.11 6.54
C ILE A 164 3.69 5.23 6.70
N PHE A 165 3.15 5.05 7.91
CA PHE A 165 1.70 5.16 8.15
C PHE A 165 1.15 6.55 7.84
N ILE A 166 1.87 7.62 8.22
CA ILE A 166 1.44 9.00 7.95
C ILE A 166 1.42 9.26 6.44
N ILE A 167 2.52 8.98 5.75
CA ILE A 167 2.69 9.33 4.34
C ILE A 167 1.79 8.49 3.43
N TYR A 168 1.74 7.18 3.66
CA TYR A 168 0.88 6.32 2.86
C TYR A 168 -0.59 6.39 3.26
N GLY A 169 -0.90 6.73 4.52
CA GLY A 169 -2.25 7.11 4.92
C GLY A 169 -2.74 8.37 4.19
N PHE A 170 -1.87 9.37 4.03
CA PHE A 170 -2.14 10.53 3.20
C PHE A 170 -2.28 10.16 1.72
N GLY A 171 -1.51 9.20 1.23
CA GLY A 171 -1.66 8.62 -0.11
C GLY A 171 -3.03 8.00 -0.34
N LEU A 172 -3.53 7.22 0.61
CA LEU A 172 -4.89 6.66 0.56
C LEU A 172 -5.93 7.79 0.47
N LEU A 173 -5.80 8.82 1.30
CA LEU A 173 -6.68 10.00 1.26
C LEU A 173 -6.65 10.68 -0.11
N TYR A 174 -5.46 10.83 -0.71
CA TYR A 174 -5.30 11.38 -2.06
C TYR A 174 -6.05 10.56 -3.12
N TYR A 175 -5.81 9.25 -3.18
CA TYR A 175 -6.52 8.39 -4.14
C TYR A 175 -8.02 8.37 -3.88
N TRP A 176 -8.45 8.58 -2.63
CA TRP A 176 -9.87 8.75 -2.28
C TRP A 176 -10.46 10.00 -2.88
N CYS A 177 -9.82 11.14 -2.67
CA CYS A 177 -10.22 12.41 -3.28
C CYS A 177 -10.22 12.30 -4.80
N LYS A 178 -9.21 11.65 -5.38
CA LYS A 178 -9.10 11.42 -6.83
C LYS A 178 -10.26 10.58 -7.37
N LEU A 179 -10.65 9.53 -6.64
CA LEU A 179 -11.77 8.66 -6.99
C LEU A 179 -13.12 9.39 -6.87
N MET A 180 -13.27 10.24 -5.86
CA MET A 180 -14.50 11.04 -5.64
C MET A 180 -14.71 12.13 -6.68
N LEU A 181 -13.65 12.88 -7.03
CA LEU A 181 -13.78 14.00 -7.97
C LEU A 181 -13.92 13.52 -9.42
N GLY A 182 -13.26 12.42 -9.80
CA GLY A 182 -13.31 11.87 -11.16
C GLY A 182 -12.76 12.77 -12.28
N ARG A 183 -12.41 14.02 -11.95
CA ARG A 183 -11.84 15.07 -12.81
C ARG A 183 -10.67 15.73 -12.11
N TRP A 184 -9.73 16.26 -12.89
CA TRP A 184 -8.60 17.00 -12.34
C TRP A 184 -9.03 18.36 -11.81
N SER A 185 -8.62 18.68 -10.57
CA SER A 185 -8.78 20.02 -9.99
C SER A 185 -7.44 20.52 -9.46
N PHE A 186 -7.26 21.83 -9.43
CA PHE A 186 -6.01 22.43 -8.94
C PHE A 186 -5.69 22.00 -7.49
N LYS A 187 -6.72 21.87 -6.63
CA LYS A 187 -6.58 21.37 -5.26
C LYS A 187 -6.08 19.91 -5.22
N LEU A 188 -6.55 19.06 -6.13
CA LEU A 188 -6.12 17.66 -6.24
C LEU A 188 -4.66 17.55 -6.71
N LEU A 189 -4.24 18.47 -7.58
CA LEU A 189 -2.86 18.55 -8.09
C LEU A 189 -1.87 18.91 -6.98
N ILE A 190 -2.22 19.88 -6.12
CA ILE A 190 -1.43 20.20 -4.92
C ILE A 190 -1.38 19.00 -3.96
N PHE A 191 -2.51 18.33 -3.75
CA PHE A 191 -2.58 17.19 -2.85
C PHE A 191 -1.72 16.01 -3.32
N GLN A 192 -1.73 15.75 -4.64
CA GLN A 192 -0.81 14.80 -5.27
C GLN A 192 0.65 15.20 -5.07
N LEU A 193 0.96 16.48 -5.27
CA LEU A 193 2.31 17.01 -5.14
C LEU A 193 2.86 16.74 -3.75
N VAL A 194 2.11 17.11 -2.71
CA VAL A 194 2.48 16.88 -1.32
C VAL A 194 2.68 15.40 -1.03
N TYR A 195 1.77 14.53 -1.48
CA TYR A 195 1.88 13.09 -1.27
C TYR A 195 3.14 12.50 -1.93
N LYS A 196 3.34 12.76 -3.22
CA LYS A 196 4.43 12.16 -4.00
C LYS A 196 5.79 12.68 -3.56
N VAL A 197 5.90 13.97 -3.23
CA VAL A 197 7.13 14.55 -2.65
C VAL A 197 7.43 13.92 -1.30
N SER A 198 6.43 13.75 -0.43
CA SER A 198 6.62 13.10 0.87
C SER A 198 7.03 11.64 0.73
N ALA A 199 6.42 10.89 -0.20
CA ALA A 199 6.76 9.51 -0.49
C ALA A 199 8.19 9.37 -1.07
N CYS A 200 8.58 10.25 -1.99
CA CYS A 200 9.93 10.30 -2.53
C CYS A 200 10.95 10.65 -1.44
N PHE A 201 10.65 11.62 -0.58
CA PHE A 201 11.50 11.98 0.55
C PHE A 201 11.72 10.82 1.51
N LEU A 202 10.65 10.09 1.87
CA LEU A 202 10.73 8.88 2.69
C LEU A 202 11.61 7.82 2.03
N PHE A 203 11.41 7.56 0.74
CA PHE A 203 12.23 6.61 -0.01
C PHE A 203 13.71 7.00 0.00
N CYS A 204 14.03 8.27 -0.24
CA CYS A 204 15.40 8.78 -0.17
C CYS A 204 16.01 8.60 1.22
N MET A 205 15.26 8.91 2.28
CA MET A 205 15.73 8.68 3.66
C MET A 205 16.00 7.21 3.96
N MET A 206 15.16 6.30 3.46
CA MET A 206 15.37 4.87 3.60
C MET A 206 16.63 4.42 2.84
N MET A 207 16.81 4.86 1.59
CA MET A 207 17.98 4.50 0.76
C MET A 207 19.31 5.05 1.29
N LEU A 208 19.31 6.23 1.88
CA LEU A 208 20.52 6.82 2.47
C LEU A 208 20.92 6.12 3.77
N ASN A 209 19.99 5.44 4.45
CA ASN A 209 20.27 4.73 5.68
C ASN A 209 20.76 3.30 5.40
N GLN A 210 22.08 3.12 5.34
CA GLN A 210 22.72 1.82 5.18
C GLN A 210 22.28 0.80 6.23
N THR A 211 22.07 1.23 7.48
CA THR A 211 21.70 0.32 8.59
C THR A 211 20.31 -0.28 8.46
N LEU A 212 19.48 0.29 7.58
CA LEU A 212 18.16 -0.23 7.27
C LEU A 212 18.23 -1.55 6.49
N PHE A 213 19.27 -1.74 5.68
CA PHE A 213 19.42 -2.92 4.86
C PHE A 213 20.37 -3.90 5.51
N ASN A 214 20.03 -5.19 5.43
CA ASN A 214 20.89 -6.25 5.92
C ASN A 214 21.96 -6.55 4.87
N GLU A 215 23.23 -6.28 5.20
CA GLU A 215 24.35 -6.57 4.28
C GLU A 215 24.40 -8.05 3.88
N ARG A 216 24.01 -8.96 4.80
CA ARG A 216 24.01 -10.41 4.57
C ARG A 216 23.03 -10.85 3.49
N PHE A 217 21.94 -10.12 3.33
CA PHE A 217 20.98 -10.38 2.25
C PHE A 217 21.66 -10.23 0.88
N PHE A 218 22.43 -9.16 0.69
CA PHE A 218 23.12 -8.90 -0.56
C PHE A 218 24.28 -9.87 -0.80
N THR A 219 25.08 -10.18 0.23
CA THR A 219 26.16 -11.17 0.07
C THR A 219 25.61 -12.54 -0.33
N THR A 220 24.47 -12.93 0.24
CA THR A 220 23.81 -14.20 -0.09
C THR A 220 23.26 -14.17 -1.51
N LEU A 221 22.58 -13.10 -1.94
CA LEU A 221 22.09 -12.97 -3.31
C LEU A 221 23.21 -12.98 -4.35
N PHE A 222 24.30 -12.26 -4.11
CA PHE A 222 25.41 -12.16 -5.06
C PHE A 222 26.31 -13.40 -5.06
N SER A 223 26.26 -14.24 -4.02
CA SER A 223 26.97 -15.53 -4.03
C SER A 223 26.49 -16.48 -5.15
N PHE A 224 25.26 -16.31 -5.64
CA PHE A 224 24.72 -17.05 -6.79
C PHE A 224 25.20 -16.53 -8.15
N SER A 225 25.80 -15.34 -8.19
CA SER A 225 26.34 -14.76 -9.42
C SER A 225 27.81 -15.15 -9.58
N HIS A 226 28.17 -15.73 -10.73
CA HIS A 226 29.57 -16.04 -11.08
C HIS A 226 30.44 -14.80 -11.32
N SER A 227 29.86 -13.60 -11.27
CA SER A 227 30.57 -12.34 -11.44
C SER A 227 30.84 -11.69 -10.08
N ASN A 228 32.10 -11.34 -9.80
CA ASN A 228 32.52 -10.56 -8.63
C ASN A 228 32.04 -9.09 -8.71
N TRP A 229 30.74 -8.87 -8.78
CA TRP A 229 30.14 -7.53 -8.77
C TRP A 229 30.10 -7.04 -7.33
N THR A 230 31.12 -6.29 -6.92
CA THR A 230 31.06 -5.50 -5.69
C THR A 230 30.19 -4.27 -5.96
N ILE A 231 28.88 -4.39 -5.74
CA ILE A 231 28.00 -3.22 -5.83
C ILE A 231 28.27 -2.34 -4.62
N ASP A 232 28.97 -1.23 -4.84
CA ASP A 232 29.10 -0.19 -3.83
C ASP A 232 27.71 0.39 -3.53
N TRP A 233 27.25 0.18 -2.30
CA TRP A 233 25.96 0.68 -1.81
C TRP A 233 25.82 2.18 -2.04
N TYR A 234 26.91 2.93 -1.90
CA TYR A 234 26.91 4.37 -2.08
C TYR A 234 26.54 4.76 -3.52
N VAL A 235 27.06 4.03 -4.51
CA VAL A 235 26.75 4.26 -5.92
C VAL A 235 25.32 3.81 -6.24
N SER A 236 24.93 2.62 -5.77
CA SER A 236 23.61 2.04 -6.02
C SER A 236 22.47 2.89 -5.43
N SER A 237 22.59 3.30 -4.17
CA SER A 237 21.60 4.15 -3.50
C SER A 237 21.42 5.49 -4.21
N ARG A 238 22.50 6.12 -4.67
CA ARG A 238 22.44 7.38 -5.44
C ARG A 238 21.76 7.21 -6.79
N VAL A 239 22.04 6.13 -7.51
CA VAL A 239 21.37 5.83 -8.79
C VAL A 239 19.87 5.64 -8.56
N LEU A 240 19.46 4.87 -7.55
CA LEU A 240 18.06 4.66 -7.20
C LEU A 240 17.35 5.96 -6.78
N ILE A 241 18.04 6.82 -6.03
CA ILE A 241 17.53 8.15 -5.66
C ILE A 241 17.30 9.01 -6.92
N VAL A 242 18.27 9.07 -7.83
CA VAL A 242 18.15 9.83 -9.08
C VAL A 242 16.96 9.31 -9.91
N ILE A 243 16.83 7.99 -10.05
CA ILE A 243 15.71 7.37 -10.78
C ILE A 243 14.37 7.73 -10.12
N SER A 244 14.28 7.70 -8.79
CA SER A 244 13.07 8.06 -8.05
C SER A 244 12.69 9.53 -8.26
N VAL A 245 13.66 10.45 -8.18
CA VAL A 245 13.44 11.89 -8.42
C VAL A 245 13.00 12.15 -9.87
N VAL A 246 13.65 11.52 -10.85
CA VAL A 246 13.26 11.63 -12.26
C VAL A 246 11.85 11.10 -12.49
N SER A 247 11.51 9.97 -11.88
CA SER A 247 10.16 9.37 -11.96
C SER A 247 9.11 10.32 -11.39
N LEU A 248 9.40 11.00 -10.27
CA LEU A 248 8.52 12.02 -9.70
C LEU A 248 8.30 13.17 -10.69
N VAL A 249 9.36 13.69 -11.32
CA VAL A 249 9.25 14.79 -12.31
C VAL A 249 8.40 14.38 -13.51
N ILE A 250 8.58 13.14 -14.01
CA ILE A 250 7.77 12.59 -15.11
C ILE A 250 6.30 12.47 -14.69
N GLU A 251 6.02 11.99 -13.47
CA GLU A 251 4.65 11.84 -12.98
C GLU A 251 3.96 13.19 -12.76
N MET A 252 4.69 14.20 -12.28
CA MET A 252 4.19 15.58 -12.15
C MET A 252 3.87 16.21 -13.50
N SER A 253 4.78 16.07 -14.47
CA SER A 253 4.58 16.62 -15.81
C SER A 253 3.38 15.99 -16.52
N ARG A 254 3.19 14.67 -16.40
CA ARG A 254 1.97 13.99 -16.89
C ARG A 254 0.70 14.52 -16.23
N SER A 255 0.71 14.68 -14.91
CA SER A 255 -0.45 15.16 -14.16
C SER A 255 -0.82 16.60 -14.52
N PHE A 256 0.17 17.45 -14.80
CA PHE A 256 -0.04 18.81 -15.28
C PHE A 256 -0.59 18.85 -16.72
N LEU A 257 -0.09 17.99 -17.60
CA LEU A 257 -0.59 17.86 -18.98
C LEU A 257 -2.03 17.35 -19.03
N GLU A 258 -2.42 16.45 -18.14
CA GLU A 258 -3.81 15.99 -18.02
C GLU A 258 -4.73 17.11 -17.51
N TYR A 259 -4.30 17.87 -16.49
CA TYR A 259 -5.04 19.03 -16.01
C TYR A 259 -5.23 20.11 -17.10
N SER A 260 -4.20 20.38 -17.91
CA SER A 260 -4.28 21.34 -19.02
C SER A 260 -5.12 20.87 -20.22
N LYS A 261 -5.54 19.60 -20.25
CA LYS A 261 -6.46 19.09 -21.29
C LYS A 261 -7.92 19.19 -20.87
N ASP A 262 -8.20 19.22 -19.57
CA ASP A 262 -9.54 19.34 -18.99
C ASP A 262 -10.01 20.81 -18.87
N HIS A 263 -9.14 21.79 -19.11
CA HIS A 263 -9.38 23.24 -19.05
C HIS A 263 -8.72 23.97 -20.22
#